data_AF-A0A8C2U317-F1
#
_entry.id   AF-A0A8C2U317-F1
#
_cell.length_a   1.000
_cell.length_b   1.000
_cell.length_c   1.000
_cell.angle_alpha   90.00
_cell.angle_beta   90.00
_cell.angle_gamma   90.00
#
_symmetry.space_group_name_H-M   'P 1'
#
loop_
_entity.id
_entity.type
_entity.pdbx_description
1 polymer ?
#
loop_
_entity_poly.entity_id
_entity_poly.type
_entity_poly.pdbx_seq_one_letter_code
_entity_poly.pdbx_strand_id
1 'polypeptide(L)'
;MHHASFSPIPKAAAGSVLAAGCVSTLVLVKPDAVQRRLVGDVIGRFERRGFKLVAMKLLQADRGLLDQHYQHLQQKPFYPALLAYMTSGPLVAMVWEGYNVVRSTRAMVGDTDSAKAAAGTIRGDLSMHVSRNVVHASDSVETALKEIGFWFQRDELVAWECGDSQYTYGP
;
A
#
# COMPACT_ATOMS: atom_id res chain seq x y z
N MET A 1 45.45 -12.94 -8.72
CA MET A 1 44.71 -13.76 -7.73
C MET A 1 43.24 -13.36 -7.83
N HIS A 2 42.42 -14.34 -8.23
CA HIS A 2 40.95 -14.43 -8.27
C HIS A 2 40.11 -13.24 -8.77
N HIS A 3 39.91 -13.21 -10.09
CA HIS A 3 38.64 -12.75 -10.68
C HIS A 3 37.54 -13.75 -10.28
N ALA A 4 36.60 -13.33 -9.43
CA ALA A 4 35.37 -14.08 -9.21
C ALA A 4 34.44 -13.87 -10.41
N SER A 5 34.38 -14.87 -11.29
CA SER A 5 33.36 -14.97 -12.33
C SER A 5 32.00 -15.19 -11.66
N PHE A 6 31.15 -14.17 -11.66
CA PHE A 6 29.75 -14.34 -11.28
C PHE A 6 29.04 -15.13 -12.38
N SER A 7 28.74 -16.40 -12.10
CA SER A 7 27.79 -17.15 -12.92
C SER A 7 26.43 -16.47 -12.87
N PRO A 8 25.72 -16.33 -14.01
CA PRO A 8 24.37 -15.82 -13.99
C PRO A 8 23.48 -16.76 -13.17
N ILE A 9 22.71 -16.17 -12.24
CA ILE A 9 21.65 -16.87 -11.51
C ILE A 9 20.71 -17.48 -12.56
N PRO A 10 20.37 -18.78 -12.48
CA PRO A 10 19.44 -19.37 -13.41
C PRO A 10 18.12 -18.60 -13.36
N LYS A 11 17.68 -18.08 -14.51
CA LYS A 11 16.30 -17.59 -14.67
C LYS A 11 15.39 -18.74 -14.28
N ALA A 12 14.68 -18.59 -13.17
CA ALA A 12 13.58 -19.48 -12.84
C ALA A 12 12.67 -19.56 -14.09
N ALA A 13 12.39 -20.80 -14.50
CA ALA A 13 11.52 -21.08 -15.63
C ALA A 13 10.22 -20.29 -15.44
N ALA A 14 9.83 -19.54 -16.47
CA ALA A 14 8.64 -18.73 -16.50
C ALA A 14 7.38 -19.61 -16.43
N GLY A 15 7.03 -20.06 -15.22
CA GLY A 15 5.67 -20.37 -14.83
C GLY A 15 4.98 -19.06 -14.50
N SER A 16 4.57 -18.32 -15.53
CA SER A 16 3.80 -17.10 -15.41
C SER A 16 2.47 -17.41 -14.72
N VAL A 17 2.44 -17.26 -13.41
CA VAL A 17 1.21 -16.99 -12.67
C VAL A 17 1.14 -15.48 -12.43
N LEU A 18 1.12 -14.72 -13.53
CA LEU A 18 0.10 -13.68 -13.59
C LEU A 18 -1.24 -14.43 -13.69
N ALA A 19 -1.68 -15.06 -12.60
CA ALA A 19 -3.06 -15.47 -12.51
C ALA A 19 -3.87 -14.19 -12.60
N ALA A 20 -4.54 -14.01 -13.73
CA ALA A 20 -5.68 -13.14 -13.84
C ALA A 20 -6.63 -13.50 -12.68
N GLY A 21 -6.55 -12.76 -11.57
CA GLY A 21 -7.21 -13.11 -10.31
C GLY A 21 -6.42 -12.86 -9.02
N CYS A 22 -5.12 -12.50 -9.06
CA CYS A 22 -4.42 -12.11 -7.83
C CYS A 22 -4.95 -10.75 -7.34
N VAL A 23 -5.66 -10.75 -6.21
CA VAL A 23 -6.25 -9.54 -5.64
C VAL A 23 -5.12 -8.69 -5.05
N SER A 24 -5.03 -7.44 -5.52
CA SER A 24 -4.12 -6.41 -5.00
C SER A 24 -4.89 -5.33 -4.26
N THR A 25 -4.22 -4.60 -3.37
CA THR A 25 -4.76 -3.39 -2.72
C THR A 25 -3.75 -2.25 -2.80
N LEU A 26 -4.26 -1.02 -2.91
CA LEU A 26 -3.43 0.17 -2.72
C LEU A 26 -3.36 0.53 -1.24
N VAL A 27 -2.16 0.87 -0.77
CA VAL A 27 -1.92 1.48 0.52
C VAL A 27 -1.12 2.76 0.31
N LEU A 28 -1.57 3.88 0.90
CA LEU A 28 -0.82 5.14 0.90
C LEU A 28 -0.43 5.50 2.34
N VAL A 29 0.86 5.59 2.61
CA VAL A 29 1.40 6.17 3.85
C VAL A 29 1.41 7.69 3.68
N LYS A 30 0.53 8.36 4.42
CA LYS A 30 0.21 9.78 4.26
C LYS A 30 1.34 10.70 4.75
N PRO A 31 1.30 12.00 4.42
CA PRO A 31 2.40 12.92 4.75
C PRO A 31 2.77 12.98 6.24
N ASP A 32 1.78 12.93 7.14
CA ASP A 32 2.02 12.91 8.59
C ASP A 32 2.83 11.68 9.03
N ALA A 33 2.57 10.51 8.45
CA ALA A 33 3.28 9.29 8.76
C ALA A 33 4.73 9.34 8.26
N VAL A 34 4.96 9.89 7.06
CA VAL A 34 6.31 10.09 6.52
C VAL A 34 7.09 11.07 7.40
N GLN A 35 6.50 12.21 7.75
CA GLN A 35 7.13 13.21 8.63
C GLN A 35 7.46 12.67 10.02
N ARG A 36 6.65 11.72 10.51
CA ARG A 36 6.84 11.03 11.80
C ARG A 36 7.74 9.79 11.71
N ARG A 37 8.32 9.50 10.54
CA ARG A 37 9.23 8.36 10.29
C ARG A 37 8.57 6.99 10.52
N LEU A 38 7.26 6.88 10.26
CA LEU A 38 6.47 5.66 10.49
C LEU A 38 6.36 4.74 9.27
N VAL A 39 7.07 5.04 8.17
CA VAL A 39 7.01 4.24 6.94
C VAL A 39 7.40 2.78 7.19
N GLY A 40 8.51 2.56 7.90
CA GLY A 40 8.98 1.22 8.24
C GLY A 40 8.02 0.46 9.16
N ASP A 41 7.39 1.16 10.11
CA ASP A 41 6.37 0.55 10.97
C ASP A 41 5.17 0.05 10.16
N VAL A 42 4.67 0.87 9.23
CA VAL A 42 3.54 0.50 8.37
C VAL A 42 3.91 -0.68 7.46
N ILE A 43 5.03 -0.61 6.75
CA ILE A 43 5.52 -1.70 5.90
C ILE A 43 5.65 -3.00 6.71
N GLY A 44 6.29 -2.92 7.87
CA GLY A 44 6.53 -4.07 8.73
C GLY A 44 5.25 -4.71 9.29
N ARG A 45 4.09 -4.04 9.28
CA ARG A 45 2.79 -4.68 9.60
C ARG A 45 2.33 -5.58 8.47
N PHE A 46 2.47 -5.14 7.22
CA PHE A 46 2.03 -5.87 6.03
C PHE A 46 2.99 -7.02 5.67
N GLU A 47 4.30 -6.81 5.76
CA GLU A 47 5.28 -7.87 5.52
C GLU A 47 5.13 -9.00 6.54
N ARG A 48 5.03 -8.68 7.84
CA ARG A 48 4.82 -9.69 8.90
C ARG A 48 3.49 -10.42 8.80
N ARG A 49 2.52 -9.87 8.06
CA ARG A 49 1.26 -10.56 7.76
C ARG A 49 1.43 -11.63 6.67
N GLY A 50 2.49 -11.56 5.87
CA GLY A 50 2.73 -12.42 4.72
C GLY A 50 2.25 -11.84 3.39
N PHE A 51 1.91 -10.53 3.34
CA PHE A 51 1.59 -9.89 2.07
C PHE A 51 2.84 -9.63 1.25
N LYS A 52 2.68 -9.71 -0.07
CA LYS A 52 3.74 -9.49 -1.04
C LYS A 52 3.72 -8.05 -1.52
N LEU A 53 4.82 -7.32 -1.33
CA LEU A 53 4.99 -5.97 -1.89
C LEU A 53 5.36 -6.09 -3.38
N VAL A 54 4.54 -5.53 -4.26
CA VAL A 54 4.77 -5.60 -5.73
C VAL A 54 5.05 -4.25 -6.37
N ALA A 55 4.80 -3.15 -5.68
CA ALA A 55 5.24 -1.81 -6.10
C ALA A 55 5.35 -0.88 -4.89
N MET A 56 6.30 0.05 -4.92
CA MET A 56 6.45 1.10 -3.91
C MET A 56 7.12 2.34 -4.53
N LYS A 57 6.63 3.54 -4.19
CA LYS A 57 7.35 4.80 -4.47
C LYS A 57 7.07 5.89 -3.44
N LEU A 58 8.12 6.65 -3.13
CA LEU A 58 8.03 7.91 -2.39
C LEU A 58 7.84 9.06 -3.39
N LEU A 59 6.79 9.86 -3.23
CA LEU A 59 6.50 10.97 -4.13
C LEU A 59 5.80 12.13 -3.42
N GLN A 60 5.88 13.29 -4.03
CA GLN A 60 4.98 14.41 -3.75
C GLN A 60 3.79 14.30 -4.70
N ALA A 61 2.60 13.98 -4.19
CA ALA A 61 1.42 13.86 -5.04
C ALA A 61 0.94 15.24 -5.49
N ASP A 62 0.65 15.38 -6.79
CA ASP A 62 0.06 16.60 -7.31
C ASP A 62 -1.47 16.62 -7.09
N ARG A 63 -2.03 17.81 -7.32
CA ARG A 63 -3.46 18.08 -7.16
C ARG A 63 -4.33 17.22 -8.09
N GLY A 64 -3.91 17.00 -9.34
CA GLY A 64 -4.69 16.27 -10.34
C GLY A 64 -4.83 14.79 -10.00
N LEU A 65 -3.74 14.15 -9.57
CA LEU A 65 -3.75 12.76 -9.09
C LEU A 65 -4.67 12.61 -7.87
N LEU A 66 -4.59 13.54 -6.91
CA LEU A 66 -5.44 13.51 -5.72
C LEU A 66 -6.91 13.79 -6.05
N ASP A 67 -7.20 14.65 -7.03
CA ASP A 67 -8.55 14.92 -7.49
C ASP A 67 -9.18 13.67 -8.15
N GLN A 68 -8.40 12.89 -8.89
CA GLN A 68 -8.84 11.58 -9.43
C GLN A 68 -9.08 10.57 -8.30
N HIS A 69 -8.13 10.44 -7.37
CA HIS A 69 -8.22 9.48 -6.27
C HIS A 69 -9.42 9.77 -5.34
N TYR A 70 -9.67 11.04 -5.02
CA TYR A 70 -10.75 11.46 -4.14
C TYR A 70 -11.97 12.02 -4.88
N GLN A 71 -12.19 11.62 -6.13
CA GLN A 71 -13.30 12.13 -6.97
C GLN A 71 -14.66 12.04 -6.26
N HIS A 72 -14.92 10.94 -5.55
CA HIS A 72 -16.17 10.71 -4.80
C HIS A 72 -16.36 11.63 -3.57
N LEU A 73 -15.30 12.36 -3.16
CA LEU A 73 -15.32 13.27 -2.01
C LEU A 73 -15.32 14.74 -2.40
N GLN A 74 -15.23 15.09 -3.69
CA GLN A 74 -15.07 16.48 -4.14
C GLN A 74 -16.17 17.44 -3.64
N GLN A 75 -17.38 16.93 -3.44
CA GLN A 75 -18.53 17.72 -2.94
C GLN A 75 -18.62 17.77 -1.41
N LYS A 76 -17.68 17.14 -0.69
CA LYS A 76 -17.68 17.13 0.78
C LYS A 76 -17.03 18.40 1.32
N PRO A 77 -17.54 18.99 2.41
CA PRO A 77 -17.02 20.25 2.95
C PRO A 77 -15.56 20.15 3.43
N PHE A 78 -15.09 18.94 3.80
CA PHE A 78 -13.72 18.70 4.23
C PHE A 78 -12.73 18.48 3.08
N TYR A 79 -13.19 18.42 1.83
CA TYR A 79 -12.36 18.10 0.67
C TYR A 79 -11.17 19.06 0.48
N PRO A 80 -11.33 20.40 0.60
CA PRO A 80 -10.19 21.32 0.49
C PRO A 80 -9.11 21.05 1.54
N ALA A 81 -9.52 20.73 2.78
CA ALA A 81 -8.60 20.40 3.86
C ALA A 81 -7.90 19.05 3.64
N LEU A 82 -8.61 18.05 3.08
CA LEU A 82 -8.04 16.77 2.70
C LEU A 82 -6.94 16.94 1.64
N LEU A 83 -7.20 17.74 0.61
CA LEU A 83 -6.20 18.03 -0.42
C LEU A 83 -4.99 18.76 0.14
N ALA A 84 -5.21 19.83 0.91
CA ALA A 84 -4.12 20.57 1.55
C ALA A 84 -3.25 19.68 2.45
N TYR A 85 -3.87 18.71 3.13
CA TYR A 85 -3.15 17.72 3.92
C TYR A 85 -2.35 16.77 3.04
N MET A 86 -2.95 16.18 2.00
CA MET A 86 -2.28 15.21 1.14
C MET A 86 -1.18 15.84 0.26
N THR A 87 -1.24 17.15 0.00
CA THR A 87 -0.18 17.91 -0.68
C THR A 87 0.82 18.57 0.27
N SER A 88 0.67 18.43 1.60
CA SER A 88 1.54 19.10 2.58
C SER A 88 2.97 18.54 2.67
N GLY A 89 3.22 17.38 2.05
CA GLY A 89 4.52 16.75 2.04
C GLY A 89 4.51 15.43 1.27
N PRO A 90 5.64 14.70 1.28
CA PRO A 90 5.76 13.45 0.53
C PRO A 90 4.91 12.35 1.18
N LEU A 91 4.49 11.40 0.37
CA LEU A 91 3.78 10.20 0.79
C LEU A 91 4.43 8.97 0.14
N VAL A 92 4.18 7.79 0.70
CA VAL A 92 4.61 6.51 0.09
C VAL A 92 3.39 5.78 -0.43
N ALA A 93 3.35 5.55 -1.74
CA ALA A 93 2.36 4.68 -2.36
C ALA A 93 2.91 3.25 -2.45
N MET A 94 2.08 2.26 -2.14
CA MET A 94 2.45 0.84 -2.17
C MET A 94 1.31 -0.01 -2.73
N VAL A 95 1.67 -1.09 -3.43
CA VAL A 95 0.74 -2.12 -3.88
C VAL A 95 1.09 -3.44 -3.19
N TRP A 96 0.11 -4.02 -2.51
CA TRP A 96 0.24 -5.27 -1.77
C TRP A 96 -0.66 -6.35 -2.38
N GLU A 97 -0.10 -7.54 -2.55
CA GLU A 97 -0.78 -8.76 -3.00
C GLU A 97 -0.90 -9.76 -1.86
N GLY A 98 -1.98 -10.55 -1.88
CA GLY A 98 -2.17 -11.66 -0.96
C GLY A 98 -3.61 -12.14 -0.86
N TYR A 99 -3.81 -13.24 -0.15
CA TYR A 99 -5.14 -13.77 0.11
C TYR A 99 -6.02 -12.76 0.88
N ASN A 100 -7.20 -12.44 0.34
CA ASN A 100 -8.13 -11.47 0.92
C ASN A 100 -7.51 -10.09 1.23
N VAL A 101 -6.48 -9.68 0.48
CA VAL A 101 -5.60 -8.55 0.87
C VAL A 101 -6.36 -7.25 1.12
N VAL A 102 -7.39 -6.92 0.33
CA VAL A 102 -8.19 -5.69 0.52
C VAL A 102 -8.88 -5.71 1.89
N ARG A 103 -9.66 -6.76 2.18
CA ARG A 103 -10.39 -6.89 3.45
C ARG A 103 -9.44 -6.96 4.63
N SER A 104 -8.38 -7.76 4.53
CA SER A 104 -7.42 -7.92 5.61
C SER A 104 -6.61 -6.65 5.87
N THR A 105 -6.25 -5.90 4.82
CA THR A 105 -5.60 -4.59 4.94
C THR A 105 -6.50 -3.60 5.66
N ARG A 106 -7.80 -3.54 5.31
CA ARG A 106 -8.77 -2.68 6.00
C ARG A 106 -8.87 -3.00 7.50
N ALA A 107 -8.92 -4.29 7.85
CA ALA A 107 -8.94 -4.73 9.24
C ALA A 107 -7.66 -4.35 9.99
N MET A 108 -6.49 -4.49 9.36
CA MET A 108 -5.20 -4.10 9.95
C MET A 108 -5.05 -2.59 10.11
N VAL A 109 -5.58 -1.80 9.17
CA VAL A 109 -5.51 -0.34 9.21
C VAL A 109 -6.38 0.22 10.35
N GLY A 110 -7.56 -0.35 10.58
CA GLY A 110 -8.50 0.09 11.61
C GLY A 110 -9.44 1.22 11.17
N ASP A 111 -10.32 1.63 12.08
CA ASP A 111 -11.37 2.64 11.82
C ASP A 111 -10.80 3.95 11.26
N THR A 112 -11.56 4.66 10.43
CA THR A 112 -11.13 5.95 9.86
C THR A 112 -10.91 7.00 10.95
N ASP A 113 -11.74 6.99 11.99
CA ASP A 113 -11.56 7.77 13.19
C ASP A 113 -10.62 7.04 14.15
N SER A 114 -9.39 7.53 14.26
CA SER A 114 -8.34 6.93 15.07
C SER A 114 -8.73 6.77 16.54
N ALA A 115 -9.59 7.63 17.07
CA ALA A 115 -10.09 7.53 18.45
C ALA A 115 -11.02 6.32 18.66
N LYS A 116 -11.55 5.74 17.57
CA LYS A 116 -12.40 4.54 17.57
C LYS A 116 -11.67 3.30 17.07
N ALA A 117 -10.46 3.45 16.54
CA ALA A 117 -9.68 2.35 16.02
C ALA A 117 -9.17 1.47 17.19
N ALA A 118 -9.36 0.16 17.05
CA ALA A 118 -8.94 -0.78 18.09
C ALA A 118 -7.41 -0.81 18.27
N ALA A 119 -6.96 -1.05 19.50
CA ALA A 119 -5.54 -1.31 19.78
C ALA A 119 -5.01 -2.48 18.93
N GLY A 120 -3.78 -2.35 18.43
CA GLY A 120 -3.16 -3.28 17.50
C GLY A 120 -3.42 -2.96 16.02
N THR A 121 -4.36 -2.08 15.70
CA THR A 121 -4.52 -1.55 14.33
C THR A 121 -3.53 -0.42 14.07
N ILE A 122 -3.18 -0.18 12.81
CA ILE A 122 -2.24 0.89 12.44
C ILE A 122 -2.74 2.25 12.96
N ARG A 123 -4.03 2.55 12.80
CA ARG A 123 -4.58 3.83 13.26
C ARG A 123 -4.72 3.90 14.77
N GLY A 124 -5.12 2.81 15.43
CA GLY A 124 -5.24 2.77 16.89
C GLY A 124 -3.89 2.93 17.59
N ASP A 125 -2.81 2.37 17.00
CA ASP A 125 -1.48 2.44 17.60
C ASP A 125 -0.72 3.73 17.23
N LEU A 126 -0.93 4.25 16.01
CA LEU A 126 -0.06 5.28 15.44
C LEU A 126 -0.72 6.64 15.23
N SER A 127 -2.01 6.82 15.54
CA SER A 127 -2.72 8.09 15.35
C SER A 127 -3.77 8.38 16.40
N MET A 128 -4.11 9.65 16.57
CA MET A 128 -5.08 10.11 17.57
C MET A 128 -6.29 10.83 16.98
N HIS A 129 -6.18 11.38 15.76
CA HIS A 129 -7.19 12.26 15.18
C HIS A 129 -7.51 11.86 13.74
N VAL A 130 -8.79 11.90 13.38
CA VAL A 130 -9.30 11.50 12.05
C VAL A 130 -8.63 12.22 10.87
N SER A 131 -8.20 13.47 11.06
CA SER A 131 -7.51 14.26 10.01
C SER A 131 -6.03 13.93 9.84
N ARG A 132 -5.44 13.12 10.73
CA ARG A 132 -4.02 12.71 10.76
C ARG A 132 -3.94 11.22 11.11
N ASN A 133 -4.52 10.40 10.23
CA ASN A 133 -4.74 8.98 10.46
C ASN A 133 -3.76 8.08 9.69
N VAL A 134 -2.58 8.59 9.35
CA VAL A 134 -1.36 7.86 8.93
C VAL A 134 -1.44 7.13 7.58
N VAL A 135 -2.54 6.41 7.28
CA VAL A 135 -2.64 5.49 6.14
C VAL A 135 -4.00 5.60 5.44
N HIS A 136 -3.99 5.55 4.11
CA HIS A 136 -5.15 5.19 3.27
C HIS A 136 -5.04 3.73 2.83
N ALA A 137 -6.18 3.05 2.70
CA ALA A 137 -6.27 1.73 2.09
C ALA A 137 -7.60 1.58 1.34
N SER A 138 -7.52 1.01 0.13
CA SER A 138 -8.68 0.72 -0.72
C SER A 138 -9.76 -0.07 0.03
N ASP A 139 -11.03 0.23 -0.21
CA ASP A 139 -12.17 -0.32 0.52
C ASP A 139 -12.84 -1.52 -0.16
N SER A 140 -12.65 -1.67 -1.47
CA SER A 140 -13.14 -2.80 -2.27
C SER A 140 -12.11 -3.21 -3.32
N VAL A 141 -12.31 -4.37 -3.93
CA VAL A 141 -11.45 -4.86 -5.03
C VAL A 141 -11.56 -3.94 -6.24
N GLU A 142 -12.76 -3.46 -6.55
CA GLU A 142 -13.03 -2.53 -7.66
C GLU A 142 -12.35 -1.19 -7.44
N THR A 143 -12.42 -0.66 -6.21
CA THR A 143 -11.72 0.58 -5.83
C THR A 143 -10.21 0.37 -5.92
N ALA A 144 -9.68 -0.74 -5.40
CA ALA A 144 -8.25 -1.04 -5.44
C ALA A 144 -7.71 -1.07 -6.88
N LEU A 145 -8.41 -1.73 -7.81
CA LEU A 145 -8.00 -1.79 -9.22
C LEU A 145 -7.93 -0.39 -9.86
N LYS A 146 -8.94 0.46 -9.60
CA LYS A 146 -8.96 1.84 -10.11
C LYS A 146 -7.84 2.68 -9.50
N GLU A 147 -7.70 2.62 -8.18
CA GLU A 147 -6.70 3.38 -7.45
C GLU A 147 -5.28 2.98 -7.88
N ILE A 148 -4.96 1.69 -7.98
CA ILE A 148 -3.66 1.22 -8.48
C ILE A 148 -3.36 1.81 -9.87
N GLY A 149 -4.36 1.84 -10.77
CA GLY A 149 -4.21 2.42 -12.12
C GLY A 149 -4.02 3.94 -12.14
N PHE A 150 -4.42 4.68 -11.10
CA PHE A 150 -4.09 6.11 -10.98
C PHE A 150 -2.66 6.32 -10.47
N TRP A 151 -2.23 5.47 -9.52
CA TRP A 151 -0.96 5.68 -8.82
C TRP A 151 0.24 5.02 -9.49
N PHE A 152 0.05 3.96 -10.27
CA PHE A 152 1.14 3.18 -10.88
C PHE A 152 0.89 2.86 -12.35
N GLN A 153 1.95 2.97 -13.14
CA GLN A 153 2.05 2.38 -14.47
C GLN A 153 2.28 0.87 -14.35
N ARG A 154 1.93 0.12 -15.40
CA ARG A 154 2.00 -1.35 -15.37
C ARG A 154 3.42 -1.88 -15.21
N ASP A 155 4.42 -1.16 -15.69
CA ASP A 155 5.85 -1.48 -15.58
C ASP A 155 6.46 -1.14 -14.22
N GLU A 156 5.75 -0.37 -13.38
CA GLU A 156 6.14 -0.14 -11.98
C GLU A 156 5.77 -1.32 -11.07
N LEU A 157 4.94 -2.26 -11.54
CA LEU A 157 4.55 -3.47 -10.80
C LEU A 157 5.52 -4.62 -11.12
N VAL A 158 6.11 -5.20 -10.08
CA VAL A 158 7.10 -6.27 -10.19
C VAL A 158 6.45 -7.62 -9.91
N ALA A 159 6.48 -8.52 -10.89
CA ALA A 159 6.08 -9.90 -10.71
C ALA A 159 7.24 -10.72 -10.11
N TRP A 160 7.03 -11.28 -8.93
CA TRP A 160 7.99 -12.14 -8.25
C TRP A 160 7.30 -13.14 -7.32
N GLU A 161 8.03 -14.20 -6.94
CA GLU A 161 7.57 -15.30 -6.09
C GLU A 161 8.14 -15.18 -4.68
N CYS A 162 7.28 -15.28 -3.67
CA CYS A 162 7.72 -15.33 -2.27
C CYS A 162 8.29 -16.71 -1.93
N GLY A 163 9.51 -16.76 -1.40
CA GLY A 163 10.17 -18.01 -1.01
C GLY A 163 9.50 -18.73 0.18
N ASP A 164 8.58 -18.08 0.88
CA ASP A 164 7.85 -18.60 2.03
C ASP A 164 6.38 -18.92 1.73
N SER A 165 5.96 -18.87 0.46
CA SER A 165 4.53 -19.00 0.07
C SER A 165 3.85 -20.25 0.65
N GLN A 166 4.54 -21.39 0.63
CA GLN A 166 4.06 -22.68 1.17
C GLN A 166 3.81 -22.65 2.68
N TYR A 167 4.48 -21.77 3.43
CA TYR A 167 4.30 -21.62 4.87
C TYR A 167 3.23 -20.58 5.21
N THR A 168 2.99 -19.62 4.31
CA THR A 168 2.08 -18.49 4.51
C THR A 168 0.66 -18.77 4.03
N TYR A 169 0.51 -19.42 2.88
CA TYR A 169 -0.80 -19.64 2.23
C TYR A 169 -1.30 -21.08 2.30
N GLY A 170 -0.48 -21.99 2.84
CA GLY A 170 -0.77 -23.43 2.84
C GLY A 170 -0.57 -24.07 1.46
N PRO A 171 -0.81 -25.39 1.33
CA PRO A 171 -0.82 -26.09 0.05
C PRO A 171 -1.93 -25.62 -0.89
#